data_AF-A0A1W6AHJ6-F1
#
_entry.id   AF-A0A1W6AHJ6-F1
#
_cell.length_a   1.000
_cell.length_b   1.000
_cell.length_c   1.000
_cell.angle_alpha   90.00
_cell.angle_beta   90.00
_cell.angle_gamma   90.00
#
_symmetry.space_group_name_H-M   'P 1'
#
loop_
_entity.id
_entity.type
_entity.pdbx_description
1 polymer ?
#
loop_
_entity_poly.entity_id
_entity_poly.type
_entity_poly.pdbx_seq_one_letter_code
_entity_poly.pdbx_strand_id
1 'polypeptide(L)'
;MLRYPVPLLHKGQTTRHAYPIVEGVEGQDKSVKTAIAAVKEAVEQDKKLFFHCSGERNRTGTVATGLLVELGHASNVKEAEQKAKEIRSSINIKL
;
A
#
# COMPACT_ATOMS: atom_id res chain seq x y z
N MET A 1 14.19 -27.58 0.01
CA MET A 1 13.78 -26.17 0.26
C MET A 1 14.61 -25.28 -0.67
N LEU A 2 14.15 -25.09 -1.91
CA LEU A 2 14.88 -24.32 -2.92
C LEU A 2 14.69 -22.83 -2.65
N ARG A 3 15.73 -22.17 -2.13
CA ARG A 3 15.84 -20.71 -2.12
C ARG A 3 16.18 -20.28 -3.54
N TYR A 4 15.19 -19.83 -4.30
CA TYR A 4 15.47 -19.18 -5.58
C TYR A 4 16.28 -17.90 -5.30
N PRO A 5 17.44 -17.69 -5.96
CA PRO A 5 18.17 -16.45 -5.85
C PRO A 5 17.31 -15.35 -6.47
N VAL A 6 16.87 -14.39 -5.65
CA VAL A 6 16.26 -13.15 -6.13
C VAL A 6 17.35 -12.46 -6.96
N PRO A 7 17.19 -12.30 -8.29
CA PRO A 7 18.18 -11.62 -9.10
C PRO A 7 18.40 -10.24 -8.49
N LEU A 8 19.67 -9.88 -8.27
CA LEU A 8 20.07 -8.54 -7.87
C LEU A 8 19.38 -7.56 -8.84
N LEU A 9 18.36 -6.87 -8.35
CA LEU A 9 17.63 -5.88 -9.11
C LEU A 9 18.67 -4.92 -9.69
N HIS A 10 18.70 -4.80 -11.02
CA HIS A 10 19.39 -3.71 -11.69
C HIS A 10 19.08 -2.42 -10.91
N LYS A 11 20.09 -1.60 -10.62
CA LYS A 11 19.91 -0.25 -10.06
C LYS A 11 19.15 0.61 -11.09
N GLY A 12 17.87 0.33 -11.26
CA GLY A 12 16.95 1.07 -12.07
C GLY A 12 16.63 2.38 -11.38
N GLN A 13 16.53 3.44 -12.17
CA GLN A 13 16.08 4.75 -11.73
C GLN A 13 14.71 4.60 -11.05
N THR A 14 14.66 4.71 -9.72
CA THR A 14 13.42 4.60 -8.96
C THR A 14 12.84 5.98 -8.74
N THR A 15 11.61 6.22 -9.21
CA THR A 15 10.88 7.45 -8.90
C THR A 15 10.33 7.37 -7.47
N ARG A 16 10.54 8.43 -6.68
CA ARG A 16 10.01 8.54 -5.32
C ARG A 16 8.90 9.58 -5.29
N HIS A 17 7.76 9.19 -4.74
CA HIS A 17 6.63 10.07 -4.46
C HIS A 17 6.35 10.09 -2.96
N ALA A 18 5.98 11.24 -2.42
CA ALA A 18 5.58 11.40 -1.03
C ALA A 18 4.12 11.86 -0.97
N TYR A 19 3.29 11.10 -0.25
CA TYR A 19 1.89 11.42 0.00
C TYR A 19 1.71 11.62 1.51
N PRO A 20 1.71 12.87 2.00
CA PRO A 20 1.59 13.15 3.42
C PRO A 20 0.24 12.68 3.97
N ILE A 21 0.28 11.77 4.93
CA ILE A 21 -0.86 11.31 5.71
C ILE A 21 -0.41 11.38 7.18
N VAL A 22 -1.12 12.16 7.97
CA VAL A 22 -0.88 12.36 9.41
C VAL A 22 -1.82 11.44 10.19
N GLU A 23 -1.34 10.77 11.23
CA GLU A 23 -2.18 9.91 12.07
C GLU A 23 -2.88 10.75 13.15
N GLY A 24 -4.15 10.46 13.45
CA GLY A 24 -4.95 11.15 14.46
C GLY A 24 -5.49 12.51 14.00
N VAL A 25 -5.48 12.80 12.70
CA VAL A 25 -5.96 14.06 12.13
C VAL A 25 -7.01 13.80 11.06
N GLU A 26 -8.21 14.35 11.26
CA GLU A 26 -9.34 14.23 10.34
C GLU A 26 -9.14 15.05 9.04
N GLY A 27 -10.02 14.81 8.05
CA GLY A 27 -10.06 15.59 6.81
C GLY A 27 -8.98 15.25 5.77
N GLN A 28 -8.35 14.09 5.89
CA GLN A 28 -7.25 13.66 5.00
C GLN A 28 -7.68 12.70 3.89
N ASP A 29 -8.98 12.57 3.63
CA ASP A 29 -9.55 11.69 2.59
C ASP A 29 -8.89 11.90 1.23
N LYS A 30 -8.60 13.16 0.88
CA LYS A 30 -7.97 13.51 -0.40
C LYS A 30 -6.54 12.98 -0.48
N SER A 31 -5.75 13.11 0.58
CA SER A 31 -4.37 12.60 0.63
C SER A 31 -4.34 11.07 0.52
N VAL A 32 -5.23 10.40 1.26
CA VAL A 32 -5.38 8.94 1.22
C VAL A 32 -5.78 8.47 -0.19
N LYS A 33 -6.82 9.07 -0.78
CA LYS A 33 -7.27 8.74 -2.15
C LYS A 33 -6.17 8.97 -3.19
N THR A 34 -5.41 10.06 -3.07
CA THR A 34 -4.31 10.36 -3.99
C THR A 34 -3.20 9.32 -3.91
N ALA A 35 -2.84 8.88 -2.69
CA ALA A 35 -1.86 7.82 -2.50
C ALA A 35 -2.33 6.48 -3.10
N ILE A 36 -3.59 6.11 -2.86
CA ILE A 36 -4.17 4.87 -3.42
C ILE A 36 -4.20 4.93 -4.95
N ALA A 37 -4.65 6.04 -5.53
CA ALA A 37 -4.73 6.22 -6.98
C ALA A 37 -3.35 6.08 -7.65
N ALA A 38 -2.32 6.69 -7.07
CA ALA A 38 -0.96 6.58 -7.60
C ALA A 38 -0.41 5.15 -7.54
N VAL A 39 -0.70 4.41 -6.46
CA VAL A 39 -0.29 3.01 -6.35
C VAL A 39 -1.08 2.15 -7.35
N LYS A 40 -2.38 2.37 -7.49
CA LYS A 40 -3.23 1.67 -8.47
C LYS A 40 -2.74 1.88 -9.89
N GLU A 41 -2.47 3.12 -10.29
CA GLU A 41 -1.92 3.45 -11.61
C GLU A 41 -0.60 2.70 -11.87
N ALA A 42 0.30 2.65 -10.88
CA ALA A 42 1.55 1.90 -11.01
C ALA A 42 1.33 0.38 -11.14
N VAL A 43 0.36 -0.20 -10.41
CA VAL A 43 -0.02 -1.61 -10.57
C VAL A 43 -0.58 -1.88 -11.97
N GLU A 44 -1.49 -1.03 -12.44
CA GLU A 44 -2.11 -1.15 -13.78
C GLU A 44 -1.08 -1.00 -14.92
N GLN A 45 0.01 -0.28 -14.68
CA GLN A 45 1.15 -0.15 -15.60
C GLN A 45 2.19 -1.27 -15.45
N ASP A 46 1.90 -2.34 -14.70
CA ASP A 46 2.79 -3.47 -14.41
C ASP A 46 4.15 -3.04 -13.82
N LYS A 47 4.16 -1.95 -13.06
CA LYS A 47 5.39 -1.45 -12.41
C LYS A 47 5.64 -2.17 -11.10
N LYS A 48 6.89 -2.56 -10.88
CA LYS A 48 7.36 -2.95 -9.54
C LYS A 48 7.43 -1.73 -8.65
N LEU A 49 6.65 -1.73 -7.57
CA LEU A 49 6.54 -0.63 -6.63
C LEU A 49 6.81 -1.07 -5.19
N PHE A 50 7.21 -0.11 -4.37
CA PHE A 50 7.35 -0.24 -2.93
C PHE A 50 6.79 1.01 -2.27
N PHE A 51 5.91 0.84 -1.28
CA PHE A 51 5.35 1.93 -0.48
C PHE A 51 5.48 1.59 1.00
N HIS A 52 5.83 2.58 1.82
CA HIS A 52 6.10 2.41 3.24
C HIS A 52 5.68 3.63 4.05
N CYS A 53 5.58 3.46 5.36
CA CYS A 53 5.55 4.55 6.34
C CYS A 53 6.58 4.24 7.44
N SER A 54 6.76 5.12 8.42
CA SER A 54 7.78 4.90 9.48
C SER A 54 7.55 3.62 10.28
N GLY A 55 6.29 3.24 10.53
CA GLY A 55 5.94 2.02 11.27
C GLY A 55 5.51 0.85 10.38
N GLU A 56 5.29 1.06 9.09
CA GLU A 56 4.76 0.08 8.11
C GLU A 56 3.48 -0.66 8.54
N ARG A 57 2.66 -0.03 9.39
CA ARG A 57 1.44 -0.63 9.95
C ARG A 57 0.19 0.16 9.60
N ASN A 58 0.11 1.39 10.11
CA ASN A 58 -1.10 2.19 10.06
C ASN A 58 -1.33 2.80 8.67
N ARG A 59 -0.55 3.83 8.28
CA ARG A 59 -0.65 4.49 6.96
C ARG A 59 -0.44 3.54 5.78
N THR A 60 0.54 2.63 5.87
CA THR A 60 0.74 1.57 4.86
C THR A 60 -0.47 0.65 4.77
N GLY A 61 -1.04 0.26 5.92
CA GLY A 61 -2.25 -0.54 6.00
C GLY A 61 -3.44 0.15 5.34
N THR A 62 -3.64 1.45 5.59
CA THR A 62 -4.71 2.21 4.94
C THR A 62 -4.58 2.19 3.42
N VAL A 63 -3.39 2.50 2.89
CA VAL A 63 -3.18 2.53 1.45
C VAL A 63 -3.36 1.15 0.83
N ALA A 64 -2.84 0.09 1.47
CA ALA A 64 -3.00 -1.28 1.01
C ALA A 64 -4.47 -1.74 1.02
N THR A 65 -5.20 -1.45 2.09
CA THR A 65 -6.64 -1.76 2.22
C THR A 65 -7.47 -1.01 1.18
N GLY A 66 -7.24 0.30 1.02
CA GLY A 66 -7.94 1.09 0.01
C GLY A 66 -7.64 0.60 -1.41
N LEU A 67 -6.40 0.22 -1.69
CA LEU A 67 -6.00 -0.35 -2.98
C LEU A 67 -6.74 -1.66 -3.28
N LEU A 68 -6.89 -2.56 -2.31
CA LEU A 68 -7.60 -3.83 -2.48
C LEU A 68 -9.08 -3.62 -2.83
N VAL A 69 -9.72 -2.61 -2.24
CA VAL A 69 -11.10 -2.22 -2.62
C VAL A 69 -11.12 -1.65 -4.04
N GLU A 70 -10.22 -0.72 -4.35
CA GLU A 70 -10.16 -0.05 -5.66
C GLU A 70 -9.82 -0.98 -6.84
N LEU A 71 -9.11 -2.07 -6.59
CA LEU A 71 -8.82 -3.12 -7.57
C LEU A 71 -9.94 -4.18 -7.67
N GLY A 72 -11.00 -4.06 -6.88
CA GLY A 72 -12.08 -5.05 -6.84
C GLY A 72 -11.67 -6.38 -6.19
N HIS A 73 -10.56 -6.41 -5.46
CA HIS A 73 -10.13 -7.59 -4.70
C HIS A 73 -10.85 -7.74 -3.37
N ALA A 74 -11.63 -6.76 -2.94
CA ALA A 74 -12.48 -6.82 -1.76
C ALA A 74 -13.74 -5.97 -1.97
N SER A 75 -14.87 -6.42 -1.42
CA SER A 75 -16.17 -5.75 -1.60
C SER A 75 -16.37 -4.58 -0.63
N ASN A 76 -15.58 -4.53 0.44
CA ASN A 76 -15.64 -3.49 1.47
C ASN A 76 -14.32 -3.37 2.23
N VAL A 77 -14.19 -2.30 3.02
CA VAL A 77 -12.99 -1.97 3.79
C VAL A 77 -12.60 -3.06 4.79
N LYS A 78 -13.56 -3.68 5.47
CA LYS A 78 -13.29 -4.72 6.47
C LYS A 78 -12.68 -5.97 5.85
N GLU A 79 -13.23 -6.41 4.73
CA GLU A 79 -12.69 -7.53 3.96
C GLU A 79 -11.29 -7.22 3.42
N ALA A 80 -11.09 -6.01 2.90
CA ALA A 80 -9.79 -5.56 2.42
C ALA A 80 -8.73 -5.52 3.52
N GLU A 81 -9.08 -5.04 4.71
CA GLU A 81 -8.16 -5.00 5.86
C GLU A 81 -7.76 -6.42 6.28
N GLN A 82 -8.71 -7.35 6.29
CA GLN A 82 -8.45 -8.75 6.61
C GLN A 82 -7.47 -9.37 5.60
N LYS A 83 -7.71 -9.17 4.30
CA LYS A 83 -6.80 -9.62 3.23
C LYS A 83 -5.41 -9.00 3.35
N ALA A 84 -5.32 -7.71 3.69
CA ALA A 84 -4.04 -7.06 3.94
C ALA A 84 -3.30 -7.69 5.14
N LYS A 85 -4.02 -8.03 6.22
CA LYS A 85 -3.48 -8.71 7.40
C LYS A 85 -3.04 -10.16 7.12
N GLU A 86 -3.69 -10.86 6.21
CA GLU A 86 -3.25 -12.20 5.78
C GLU A 86 -1.87 -12.17 5.11
N ILE A 87 -1.58 -11.12 4.34
CA ILE A 87 -0.26 -10.89 3.75
C ILE A 87 0.72 -10.36 4.79
N ARG A 88 0.28 -9.44 5.65
CA ARG A 88 1.10 -8.80 6.68
C ARG A 88 0.31 -8.60 7.97
N SER A 89 0.44 -9.55 8.89
CA SER A 89 -0.31 -9.59 10.16
C SER A 89 -0.09 -8.37 11.07
N SER A 90 0.99 -7.62 10.88
CA SER A 90 1.27 -6.40 11.65
C SER A 90 0.40 -5.20 11.27
N ILE A 91 -0.34 -5.26 10.16
CA ILE A 91 -1.22 -4.16 9.72
C ILE A 91 -2.27 -3.88 10.80
N ASN A 92 -2.44 -2.60 11.12
CA ASN A 92 -3.37 -2.12 12.13
C ASN A 92 -3.79 -0.70 11.78
N ILE A 93 -4.98 -0.55 11.21
CA ILE A 93 -5.49 0.73 10.70
C ILE A 93 -6.14 1.50 11.86
N LYS A 94 -5.58 2.66 12.17
CA LYS A 94 -5.99 3.62 13.21
C LYS A 94 -5.65 5.04 12.74
N LEU A 95 -6.18 5.44 11.59
CA LEU A 95 -5.92 6.78 11.05
C LEU A 95 -6.57 7.87 11.89
#